data_AF-G2LHC5-F1
#
_entry.id   AF-G2LHC5-F1
#
_cell.length_a   1.000
_cell.length_b   1.000
_cell.length_c   1.000
_cell.angle_alpha   90.00
_cell.angle_beta   90.00
_cell.angle_gamma   90.00
#
_symmetry.space_group_name_H-M   'P 1'
#
loop_
_entity.id
_entity.type
_entity.pdbx_description
1 polymer ?
#
loop_
_entity_poly.entity_id
_entity_poly.type
_entity_poly.pdbx_seq_one_letter_code
_entity_poly.pdbx_strand_id
1 'polypeptide(L)'
;MPTVLIVDDEKLFLSSVSEGIANLLDGITILTASQGAEALEIIRQGGVDLLVTDLKMPVMDGFQLLACVASEQPQVSAIVMTAFGTSEIEKRVREIGAIGYIEKPIDLHALASLVENTLAKRSAGFLRGINLSSFLQLLNIERKTCTLNIRQGQQLATLIFQEGELVNARTEHREGEAAVYEVIGWSRPEIEMSGVVKKQPVNVHIPLDHLLLNAHQMLDEQVREQFLSPEGQTSGPPVEPFQPTGPRAEHLSQENITMGNIKESLVAVMEIEGTIGAALADWKSGMCLGTIGGTPTFNLEIAAASNTEVVRAKMKAVANLNLKETIEDILITLDTQYHLIRLLKSAPNLFLYVAIKKDTGNLALARHKLAQIEAKLEV
;
A
#
# COMPACT_ATOMS: atom_id res chain seq x y z
N MET A 1 -29.39 2.53 10.06
CA MET A 1 -28.96 1.37 10.86
C MET A 1 -28.18 0.47 9.94
N PRO A 2 -27.00 -0.02 10.33
CA PRO A 2 -26.20 -0.91 9.49
C PRO A 2 -26.90 -2.26 9.30
N THR A 3 -26.85 -2.81 8.09
CA THR A 3 -27.45 -4.12 7.78
C THR A 3 -26.39 -5.19 7.61
N VAL A 4 -26.48 -6.27 8.38
CA VAL A 4 -25.59 -7.43 8.32
C VAL A 4 -26.34 -8.60 7.69
N LEU A 5 -25.78 -9.19 6.63
CA LEU A 5 -26.31 -10.40 6.00
C LEU A 5 -25.48 -11.62 6.44
N ILE A 6 -26.12 -12.60 7.07
CA ILE A 6 -25.49 -13.85 7.51
C ILE A 6 -25.91 -14.99 6.59
N VAL A 7 -24.94 -15.75 6.07
CA VAL A 7 -25.15 -16.78 5.06
C VAL A 7 -24.54 -18.10 5.50
N ASP A 8 -25.37 -19.12 5.59
CA ASP A 8 -25.00 -20.48 6.01
C ASP A 8 -26.11 -21.45 5.57
N ASP A 9 -25.79 -22.65 5.11
CA ASP A 9 -26.80 -23.62 4.67
C ASP A 9 -27.52 -24.31 5.83
N GLU A 10 -26.96 -24.25 7.04
CA GLU A 10 -27.56 -24.78 8.26
C GLU A 10 -28.56 -23.77 8.88
N LYS A 11 -29.86 -23.92 8.57
CA LYS A 11 -30.93 -23.03 9.08
C LYS A 11 -30.98 -22.88 10.61
N LEU A 12 -30.69 -23.96 11.34
CA LEU A 12 -30.65 -23.93 12.81
C LEU A 12 -29.50 -23.04 13.30
N PHE A 13 -28.33 -23.16 12.67
CA PHE A 13 -27.17 -22.33 12.96
C PHE A 13 -27.43 -20.86 12.65
N LEU A 14 -27.99 -20.55 11.47
CA LEU A 14 -28.39 -19.19 11.10
C LEU A 14 -29.31 -18.56 12.16
N SER A 15 -30.31 -19.32 12.62
CA SER A 15 -31.27 -18.83 13.61
C SER A 15 -30.58 -18.52 14.94
N SER A 16 -29.72 -19.42 15.42
CA SER A 16 -28.96 -19.23 16.66
C SER A 16 -27.97 -18.06 16.57
N VAL A 17 -27.24 -17.91 15.46
CA VAL A 17 -26.28 -16.82 15.26
C VAL A 17 -27.00 -15.49 15.11
N SER A 18 -28.08 -15.43 14.33
CA SER A 18 -28.88 -14.21 14.16
C SER A 18 -29.46 -13.73 15.48
N GLU A 19 -30.07 -14.62 16.27
CA GLU A 19 -30.63 -14.27 17.58
C GLU A 19 -29.52 -13.88 18.57
N GLY A 20 -28.41 -14.62 18.58
CA GLY A 20 -27.26 -14.32 19.42
C GLY A 20 -26.65 -12.95 19.15
N ILE A 21 -26.44 -12.58 17.88
CA ILE A 21 -25.88 -11.29 17.50
C ILE A 21 -26.88 -10.16 17.77
N ALA A 22 -28.18 -10.36 17.46
CA ALA A 22 -29.20 -9.35 17.71
C ALA A 22 -29.35 -9.01 19.20
N ASN A 23 -29.08 -9.97 20.09
CA ASN A 23 -29.09 -9.75 21.55
C ASN A 23 -27.82 -9.07 22.07
N LEU A 24 -26.70 -9.19 21.36
CA LEU A 24 -25.40 -8.65 21.78
C LEU A 24 -25.11 -7.26 21.20
N LEU A 25 -25.72 -6.92 20.06
CA LEU A 25 -25.49 -5.67 19.35
C LEU A 25 -26.80 -4.92 19.11
N ASP A 26 -26.90 -3.72 19.68
CA ASP A 26 -28.02 -2.80 19.45
C ASP A 26 -27.85 -2.02 18.14
N GLY A 27 -28.96 -1.65 17.51
CA GLY A 27 -28.95 -0.69 16.39
C GLY A 27 -28.51 -1.25 15.02
N ILE A 28 -28.41 -2.58 14.90
CA ILE A 28 -28.13 -3.28 13.63
C ILE A 28 -29.38 -4.01 13.11
N THR A 29 -29.46 -4.17 11.78
CA THR A 29 -30.47 -5.00 11.12
C THR A 29 -29.80 -6.29 10.68
N ILE A 30 -30.33 -7.45 11.05
CA ILE A 30 -29.81 -8.74 10.59
C ILE A 30 -30.73 -9.31 9.50
N LEU A 31 -30.12 -9.67 8.37
CA LEU A 31 -30.70 -10.47 7.31
C LEU A 31 -30.02 -11.83 7.30
N THR A 32 -30.73 -12.85 6.84
CA THR A 32 -30.18 -14.21 6.70
C THR A 32 -30.46 -14.75 5.30
N ALA A 33 -29.58 -15.60 4.80
CA ALA A 33 -29.76 -16.35 3.57
C ALA A 33 -29.22 -17.77 3.74
N SER A 34 -29.92 -18.75 3.17
CA SER A 34 -29.56 -20.17 3.31
C SER A 34 -28.69 -20.71 2.18
N GLN A 35 -28.36 -19.86 1.20
CA GLN A 35 -27.56 -20.22 0.03
C GLN A 35 -26.88 -18.98 -0.57
N GLY A 36 -25.76 -19.17 -1.27
CA GLY A 36 -25.01 -18.07 -1.89
C GLY A 36 -25.81 -17.29 -2.95
N ALA A 37 -26.65 -17.97 -3.74
CA ALA A 37 -27.45 -17.32 -4.78
C ALA A 37 -28.50 -16.34 -4.19
N GLU A 38 -29.20 -16.76 -3.13
CA GLU A 38 -30.14 -15.92 -2.39
C GLU A 38 -29.43 -14.73 -1.75
N ALA A 39 -28.26 -14.96 -1.15
CA ALA A 39 -27.45 -13.90 -0.56
C ALA A 39 -27.05 -12.85 -1.59
N LEU A 40 -26.64 -13.28 -2.79
CA LEU A 40 -26.26 -12.38 -3.88
C LEU A 40 -27.45 -11.55 -4.39
N GLU A 41 -28.65 -12.13 -4.47
CA GLU A 41 -29.87 -11.38 -4.81
C GLU A 41 -30.19 -10.31 -3.76
N ILE A 42 -30.10 -10.64 -2.47
CA ILE A 42 -30.31 -9.68 -1.38
C ILE A 42 -29.28 -8.55 -1.47
N ILE A 43 -28.00 -8.87 -1.70
CA ILE A 43 -26.93 -7.88 -1.83
C ILE A 43 -27.17 -6.95 -3.03
N ARG A 44 -27.65 -7.47 -4.16
CA ARG A 44 -27.97 -6.68 -5.36
C ARG A 44 -29.14 -5.72 -5.19
N GLN A 45 -30.07 -6.03 -4.29
CA GLN A 45 -31.16 -5.11 -3.92
C GLN A 45 -30.65 -3.87 -3.16
N GLY A 46 -29.42 -3.93 -2.64
CA GLY A 46 -28.75 -2.83 -1.95
C GLY A 46 -29.10 -2.75 -0.47
N GLY A 47 -28.33 -1.93 0.27
CA GLY A 47 -28.56 -1.69 1.69
C GLY A 47 -27.90 -2.70 2.65
N VAL A 48 -27.12 -3.66 2.14
CA VAL A 48 -26.26 -4.54 2.96
C VAL A 48 -24.93 -3.84 3.24
N ASP A 49 -24.52 -3.81 4.50
CA ASP A 49 -23.27 -3.20 4.95
C ASP A 49 -22.14 -4.20 5.22
N LEU A 50 -22.52 -5.42 5.62
CA LEU A 50 -21.57 -6.47 5.97
C LEU A 50 -22.14 -7.83 5.59
N LEU A 51 -21.35 -8.62 4.87
CA LEU A 51 -21.60 -10.03 4.61
C LEU A 51 -20.84 -10.88 5.63
N VAL A 52 -21.50 -11.85 6.24
CA VAL A 52 -20.89 -12.92 7.04
C VAL A 52 -21.28 -14.24 6.37
N THR A 53 -20.35 -14.99 5.79
CA THR A 53 -20.68 -16.19 4.98
C THR A 53 -19.85 -17.40 5.35
N ASP A 54 -20.44 -18.59 5.35
CA ASP A 54 -19.69 -19.85 5.30
C ASP A 54 -18.97 -19.98 3.95
N LEU A 55 -17.85 -20.69 3.94
CA LEU A 55 -17.13 -21.09 2.73
C LEU A 55 -17.76 -22.30 2.05
N LYS A 56 -18.27 -23.26 2.83
CA LYS A 56 -18.79 -24.52 2.28
C LYS A 56 -20.31 -24.48 2.26
N MET A 57 -20.87 -24.23 1.08
CA MET A 57 -22.31 -24.25 0.85
C MET A 57 -22.63 -24.96 -0.48
N PRO A 58 -23.81 -25.59 -0.61
CA PRO A 58 -24.25 -26.20 -1.86
C PRO A 58 -24.61 -25.15 -2.92
N VAL A 59 -24.56 -25.56 -4.20
CA VAL A 59 -24.88 -24.76 -5.41
C VAL A 59 -23.88 -23.62 -5.68
N MET A 60 -23.74 -22.68 -4.74
CA MET A 60 -22.80 -21.57 -4.79
C MET A 60 -22.02 -21.53 -3.48
N ASP A 61 -20.71 -21.75 -3.56
CA ASP A 61 -19.84 -21.75 -2.39
C ASP A 61 -19.50 -20.31 -1.94
N GLY A 62 -18.96 -20.17 -0.72
CA GLY A 62 -18.63 -18.86 -0.16
C GLY A 62 -17.52 -18.14 -0.95
N PHE A 63 -16.62 -18.86 -1.62
CA PHE A 63 -15.59 -18.23 -2.45
C PHE A 63 -16.19 -17.59 -3.70
N GLN A 64 -17.13 -18.27 -4.36
CA GLN A 64 -17.87 -17.75 -5.49
C GLN A 64 -18.70 -16.54 -5.09
N LEU A 65 -19.39 -16.61 -3.95
CA LEU A 65 -20.15 -15.48 -3.41
C LEU A 65 -19.23 -14.28 -3.14
N LEU A 66 -18.10 -14.47 -2.46
CA LEU A 66 -17.13 -13.41 -2.17
C LEU A 66 -16.58 -12.78 -3.46
N ALA A 67 -16.25 -13.58 -4.47
CA ALA A 67 -15.77 -13.07 -5.76
C ALA A 67 -16.83 -12.22 -6.48
N CYS A 68 -18.09 -12.66 -6.48
CA CYS A 68 -19.21 -11.88 -7.04
C CYS A 68 -19.42 -10.57 -6.28
N VAL A 69 -19.41 -10.60 -4.94
CA VAL A 69 -19.59 -9.41 -4.11
C VAL A 69 -18.45 -8.41 -4.29
N ALA A 70 -17.20 -8.88 -4.31
CA ALA A 70 -16.04 -8.04 -4.56
C ALA A 70 -16.09 -7.36 -5.95
N SER A 71 -16.67 -8.02 -6.96
CA SER A 71 -16.82 -7.47 -8.31
C SER A 71 -18.02 -6.56 -8.49
N GLU A 72 -19.17 -6.86 -7.87
CA GLU A 72 -20.44 -6.18 -8.13
C GLU A 72 -20.79 -5.12 -7.08
N GLN A 73 -20.36 -5.32 -5.82
CA GLN A 73 -20.71 -4.49 -4.68
C GLN A 73 -19.48 -4.31 -3.74
N PRO A 74 -18.39 -3.69 -4.22
CA PRO A 74 -17.12 -3.59 -3.49
C PRO A 74 -17.20 -2.81 -2.17
N GLN A 75 -18.24 -2.00 -1.98
CA GLN A 75 -18.52 -1.36 -0.69
C GLN A 75 -18.90 -2.36 0.42
N VAL A 76 -19.41 -3.56 0.10
CA VAL A 76 -19.85 -4.56 1.09
C VAL A 76 -18.64 -5.26 1.69
N SER A 77 -18.38 -4.95 2.96
CA SER A 77 -17.39 -5.67 3.77
C SER A 77 -17.76 -7.14 3.91
N ALA A 78 -16.79 -8.04 3.96
CA ALA A 78 -17.05 -9.47 4.15
C ALA A 78 -16.24 -10.08 5.31
N ILE A 79 -16.90 -10.92 6.11
CA ILE A 79 -16.33 -11.82 7.10
C ILE A 79 -16.63 -13.25 6.67
N VAL A 80 -15.65 -14.13 6.82
CA VAL A 80 -15.77 -15.53 6.42
C VAL A 80 -15.84 -16.45 7.63
N MET A 81 -16.82 -17.36 7.66
CA MET A 81 -16.91 -18.46 8.60
C MET A 81 -16.24 -19.69 7.97
N THR A 82 -15.37 -20.38 8.70
CA THR A 82 -14.69 -21.58 8.19
C THR A 82 -14.58 -22.67 9.25
N ALA A 83 -14.77 -23.93 8.85
CA ALA A 83 -14.54 -25.10 9.71
C ALA A 83 -13.06 -25.53 9.79
N PHE A 84 -12.19 -25.00 8.91
CA PHE A 84 -10.75 -25.32 8.88
C PHE A 84 -9.95 -24.09 8.42
N GLY A 85 -9.32 -23.38 9.36
CA GLY A 85 -8.37 -22.30 9.08
C GLY A 85 -7.00 -22.84 8.67
N THR A 86 -6.89 -23.38 7.46
CA THR A 86 -5.56 -23.58 6.86
C THR A 86 -5.01 -22.24 6.39
N SER A 87 -3.69 -22.03 6.51
CA SER A 87 -3.01 -20.81 6.07
C SER A 87 -3.27 -20.48 4.59
N GLU A 88 -3.55 -21.50 3.77
CA GLU A 88 -3.89 -21.38 2.35
C GLU A 88 -5.29 -20.77 2.13
N ILE A 89 -6.28 -21.22 2.90
CA ILE A 89 -7.64 -20.67 2.84
C ILE A 89 -7.65 -19.22 3.32
N GLU A 90 -6.95 -18.92 4.41
CA GLU A 90 -6.85 -17.54 4.91
C GLU A 90 -6.21 -16.59 3.92
N LYS A 91 -5.17 -17.06 3.19
CA LYS A 91 -4.51 -16.26 2.16
C LYS A 91 -5.47 -15.97 1.01
N ARG A 92 -6.18 -16.99 0.54
CA ARG A 92 -7.14 -16.88 -0.57
C ARG A 92 -8.32 -15.98 -0.23
N VAL A 93 -8.85 -16.08 0.99
CA VAL A 93 -9.94 -15.23 1.50
C VAL A 93 -9.48 -13.76 1.60
N ARG A 94 -8.25 -13.50 2.06
CA ARG A 94 -7.67 -12.15 2.08
C ARG A 94 -7.44 -11.57 0.69
N GLU A 95 -6.99 -12.38 -0.27
CA GLU A 95 -6.77 -11.96 -1.67
C GLU A 95 -8.08 -11.53 -2.36
N ILE A 96 -9.22 -12.10 -1.97
CA ILE A 96 -10.55 -11.75 -2.52
C ILE A 96 -11.14 -10.49 -1.86
N GLY A 97 -10.53 -9.98 -0.78
CA GLY A 97 -10.92 -8.73 -0.12
C GLY A 97 -11.78 -8.90 1.13
N ALA A 98 -11.88 -10.11 1.70
CA ALA A 98 -12.52 -10.29 3.01
C ALA A 98 -11.70 -9.62 4.12
N ILE A 99 -12.41 -8.93 5.01
CA ILE A 99 -11.81 -8.10 6.08
C ILE A 99 -11.47 -8.94 7.31
N GLY A 100 -12.15 -10.07 7.49
CA GLY A 100 -11.94 -10.98 8.62
C GLY A 100 -12.43 -12.38 8.36
N TYR A 101 -12.06 -13.30 9.25
CA TYR A 101 -12.59 -14.65 9.28
C TYR A 101 -12.78 -15.11 10.72
N ILE A 102 -13.62 -16.11 10.91
CA ILE A 102 -13.93 -16.73 12.20
C ILE A 102 -14.01 -18.24 12.02
N GLU A 103 -13.39 -18.97 12.94
CA GLU A 103 -13.41 -20.43 12.92
C GLU A 103 -14.67 -20.98 13.58
N LYS A 104 -15.23 -22.05 13.01
CA LYS A 104 -16.28 -22.86 13.64
C LYS A 104 -15.61 -23.84 14.63
N PRO A 105 -16.14 -24.03 15.85
CA PRO A 105 -17.40 -23.51 16.37
C PRO A 105 -17.34 -22.02 16.73
N ILE A 106 -18.34 -21.26 16.31
CA ILE A 106 -18.38 -19.81 16.48
C ILE A 106 -18.67 -19.43 17.93
N ASP A 107 -17.81 -18.60 18.51
CA ASP A 107 -18.13 -17.84 19.71
C ASP A 107 -18.93 -16.59 19.31
N LEU A 108 -20.18 -16.49 19.79
CA LEU A 108 -21.08 -15.37 19.49
C LEU A 108 -20.51 -14.02 19.95
N HIS A 109 -19.76 -13.96 21.04
CA HIS A 109 -19.13 -12.72 21.50
C HIS A 109 -17.99 -12.32 20.56
N ALA A 110 -17.17 -13.29 20.14
CA ALA A 110 -16.10 -13.04 19.18
C ALA A 110 -16.65 -12.56 17.83
N LEU A 111 -17.74 -13.17 17.35
CA LEU A 111 -18.41 -12.75 16.13
C LEU A 111 -19.04 -11.36 16.27
N ALA A 112 -19.74 -11.07 17.39
CA ALA A 112 -20.31 -9.76 17.65
C ALA A 112 -19.24 -8.67 17.68
N SER A 113 -18.12 -8.89 18.39
CA SER A 113 -16.99 -7.97 18.39
C SER A 113 -16.39 -7.80 16.99
N LEU A 114 -16.29 -8.86 16.19
CA LEU A 114 -15.76 -8.77 14.82
C LEU A 114 -16.69 -7.98 13.89
N VAL A 115 -18.01 -8.20 14.02
CA VAL A 115 -19.05 -7.45 13.30
C VAL A 115 -19.00 -5.98 13.68
N GLU A 116 -19.03 -5.67 14.98
CA GLU A 116 -18.97 -4.29 15.49
C GLU A 116 -17.71 -3.57 15.01
N ASN A 117 -16.53 -4.19 15.16
CA ASN A 117 -15.27 -3.63 14.68
C ASN A 117 -15.27 -3.41 13.17
N THR A 118 -15.90 -4.28 12.39
CA THR A 118 -15.94 -4.16 10.93
C THR A 118 -16.92 -3.08 10.47
N LEU A 119 -18.07 -2.95 11.14
CA LEU A 119 -19.04 -1.88 10.89
C LEU A 119 -18.50 -0.50 11.32
N ALA A 120 -17.83 -0.43 12.48
CA ALA A 120 -17.15 0.78 12.95
C ALA A 120 -16.07 1.22 11.94
N LYS A 121 -15.30 0.27 11.39
CA LYS A 121 -14.32 0.53 10.32
C LYS A 121 -14.93 0.96 8.98
N ARG A 122 -16.24 0.82 8.78
CA ARG A 122 -16.95 1.31 7.59
C ARG A 122 -17.51 2.73 7.80
N SER A 123 -17.88 3.08 9.04
CA SER A 123 -18.32 4.44 9.39
C SER A 123 -17.15 5.43 9.53
N ALA A 124 -15.98 4.92 9.93
CA ALA A 124 -14.72 5.63 9.92
C ALA A 124 -13.97 5.23 8.65
N GLY A 125 -13.91 6.09 7.63
CA GLY A 125 -13.22 5.78 6.38
C GLY A 125 -11.72 5.54 6.58
N PHE A 126 -11.34 4.32 6.94
CA PHE A 126 -9.96 3.92 7.17
C PHE A 126 -9.27 3.62 5.85
N LEU A 127 -8.47 4.57 5.38
CA LEU A 127 -7.57 4.35 4.25
C LEU A 127 -6.28 3.71 4.77
N ARG A 128 -6.27 2.38 4.87
CA ARG A 128 -5.02 1.64 5.11
C ARG A 128 -4.29 1.45 3.79
N GLY A 129 -3.08 1.99 3.69
CA GLY A 129 -2.18 1.80 2.53
C GLY A 129 -2.00 3.01 1.62
N ILE A 130 -2.65 4.14 1.91
CA ILE A 130 -2.40 5.41 1.21
C ILE A 130 -1.39 6.23 2.03
N ASN A 131 -0.39 6.80 1.36
CA ASN A 131 0.53 7.74 1.97
C ASN A 131 -0.28 8.94 2.51
N LEU A 132 -0.16 9.23 3.82
CA LEU A 132 -0.87 10.33 4.48
C LEU A 132 -0.71 11.64 3.70
N SER A 133 0.50 11.96 3.23
CA SER A 133 0.79 13.15 2.43
C SER A 133 -0.07 13.21 1.16
N SER A 134 -0.20 12.09 0.44
CA SER A 134 -1.06 11.99 -0.75
C SER A 134 -2.54 12.15 -0.40
N PHE A 135 -2.96 11.64 0.75
CA PHE A 135 -4.34 11.79 1.20
C PHE A 135 -4.68 13.24 1.59
N LEU A 136 -3.78 13.93 2.29
CA LEU A 136 -3.95 15.35 2.61
C LEU A 136 -4.00 16.20 1.33
N GLN A 137 -3.14 15.90 0.34
CA GLN A 137 -3.16 16.56 -0.97
C GLN A 137 -4.50 16.35 -1.70
N LEU A 138 -5.03 15.13 -1.68
CA LEU A 138 -6.32 14.82 -2.29
C LEU A 138 -7.44 15.68 -1.69
N LEU A 139 -7.49 15.82 -0.37
CA LEU A 139 -8.50 16.64 0.31
C LEU A 139 -8.38 18.13 -0.06
N ASN A 140 -7.16 18.63 -0.25
CA ASN A 140 -6.92 19.98 -0.74
C ASN A 140 -7.41 20.17 -2.18
N ILE A 141 -7.10 19.22 -3.08
CA ILE A 141 -7.54 19.26 -4.49
C ILE A 141 -9.07 19.16 -4.60
N GLU A 142 -9.70 18.27 -3.84
CA GLU A 142 -11.15 18.06 -3.85
C GLU A 142 -11.93 19.11 -3.04
N ARG A 143 -11.25 20.12 -2.47
CA ARG A 143 -11.83 21.18 -1.63
C ARG A 143 -12.72 20.65 -0.51
N LYS A 144 -12.30 19.56 0.13
CA LYS A 144 -13.10 18.89 1.17
C LYS A 144 -13.07 19.67 2.48
N THR A 145 -14.23 19.71 3.14
CA THR A 145 -14.39 20.24 4.49
C THR A 145 -14.67 19.09 5.44
N CYS A 146 -13.71 18.73 6.29
CA CYS A 146 -13.82 17.56 7.16
C CYS A 146 -12.86 17.64 8.36
N THR A 147 -13.10 16.82 9.36
CA THR A 147 -12.14 16.58 10.45
C THR A 147 -11.53 15.19 10.26
N LEU A 148 -10.21 15.12 10.20
CA LEU A 148 -9.45 13.87 10.18
C LEU A 148 -8.96 13.56 11.58
N ASN A 149 -9.24 12.36 12.06
CA ASN A 149 -8.58 11.77 13.22
C ASN A 149 -7.54 10.80 12.69
N ILE A 150 -6.28 10.98 13.10
CA ILE A 150 -5.16 10.17 12.66
C ILE A 150 -4.61 9.47 13.89
N ARG A 151 -4.33 8.17 13.79
CA ARG A 151 -3.86 7.37 14.91
C ARG A 151 -2.63 6.55 14.53
N GLN A 152 -1.61 6.56 15.37
CA GLN A 152 -0.48 5.63 15.28
C GLN A 152 -0.21 5.02 16.66
N GLY A 153 -0.59 3.75 16.84
CA GLY A 153 -0.49 3.09 18.14
C GLY A 153 -1.36 3.77 19.19
N GLN A 154 -0.74 4.36 20.23
CA GLN A 154 -1.41 5.15 21.26
C GLN A 154 -1.49 6.65 20.93
N GLN A 155 -0.75 7.13 19.93
CA GLN A 155 -0.76 8.54 19.56
C GLN A 155 -1.99 8.88 18.73
N LEU A 156 -2.63 10.00 19.07
CA LEU A 156 -3.78 10.54 18.36
C LEU A 156 -3.48 11.95 17.87
N ALA A 157 -3.91 12.24 16.65
CA ALA A 157 -3.89 13.56 16.06
C ALA A 157 -5.24 13.91 15.43
N THR A 158 -5.55 15.19 15.40
CA THR A 158 -6.72 15.75 14.74
C THR A 158 -6.28 16.83 13.77
N LEU A 159 -6.67 16.71 12.51
CA LEU A 159 -6.51 17.73 11.47
C LEU A 159 -7.89 18.20 11.02
N ILE A 160 -8.05 19.49 10.76
CA ILE A 160 -9.32 20.07 10.31
C ILE A 160 -9.10 20.77 8.98
N PHE A 161 -9.89 20.35 8.00
CA PHE A 161 -9.94 20.92 6.66
C PHE A 161 -11.21 21.75 6.47
N GLN A 162 -11.07 22.92 5.86
CA GLN A 162 -12.17 23.78 5.43
C GLN A 162 -11.93 24.22 3.99
N GLU A 163 -12.84 23.86 3.09
CA GLU A 163 -12.77 24.14 1.64
C GLU A 163 -11.45 23.67 0.99
N GLY A 164 -10.86 22.59 1.52
CA GLY A 164 -9.56 22.05 1.09
C GLY A 164 -8.36 22.61 1.85
N GLU A 165 -8.50 23.68 2.62
CA GLU A 165 -7.39 24.25 3.38
C GLU A 165 -7.27 23.58 4.75
N LEU A 166 -6.04 23.23 5.15
CA LEU A 166 -5.75 22.74 6.49
C LEU A 166 -5.71 23.93 7.45
N VAL A 167 -6.77 24.10 8.23
CA VAL A 167 -6.94 25.27 9.11
C VAL A 167 -6.53 24.99 10.55
N ASN A 168 -6.59 23.72 10.98
CA ASN A 168 -6.18 23.34 12.33
C ASN A 168 -5.50 21.98 12.37
N ALA A 169 -4.46 21.88 13.20
CA ALA A 169 -3.79 20.64 13.50
C ALA A 169 -3.45 20.53 14.99
N ARG A 170 -3.58 19.32 15.55
CA ARG A 170 -3.27 19.03 16.96
C ARG A 170 -2.85 17.57 17.14
N THR A 171 -1.83 17.33 17.94
CA THR A 171 -1.50 16.02 18.54
C THR A 171 -1.63 16.10 20.06
N GLU A 172 -1.26 15.03 20.78
CA GLU A 172 -1.22 15.06 22.26
C GLU A 172 -0.21 16.07 22.82
N HIS A 173 0.85 16.41 22.05
CA HIS A 173 1.97 17.21 22.54
C HIS A 173 2.25 18.48 21.72
N ARG A 174 1.65 18.62 20.53
CA ARG A 174 1.89 19.74 19.62
C ARG A 174 0.59 20.28 19.05
N GLU A 175 0.60 21.55 18.66
CA GLU A 175 -0.50 22.21 17.95
C GLU A 175 0.04 22.99 16.74
N GLY A 176 -0.83 23.28 15.77
CA GLY A 176 -0.50 24.05 14.57
C GLY A 176 0.45 23.29 13.64
N GLU A 177 1.32 24.02 12.94
CA GLU A 177 2.24 23.45 11.95
C GLU A 177 3.16 22.37 12.54
N ALA A 178 3.56 22.53 13.80
CA ALA A 178 4.40 21.56 14.51
C ALA A 178 3.71 20.20 14.69
N ALA A 179 2.38 20.18 14.83
CA ALA A 179 1.59 18.95 14.85
C ALA A 179 1.54 18.29 13.46
N VAL A 180 1.48 19.08 12.39
CA VAL A 180 1.45 18.58 11.01
C VAL A 180 2.74 17.82 10.68
N TYR A 181 3.91 18.42 11.00
CA TYR A 181 5.20 17.78 10.77
C TYR A 181 5.35 16.44 11.51
N GLU A 182 4.89 16.39 12.76
CA GLU A 182 4.90 15.16 13.56
C GLU A 182 4.08 14.05 12.92
N VAL A 183 2.85 14.39 12.48
CA VAL A 183 1.89 13.40 11.96
C VAL A 183 2.29 12.90 10.58
N ILE A 184 2.92 13.72 9.74
CA ILE A 184 3.48 13.28 8.44
C ILE A 184 4.61 12.26 8.62
N GLY A 185 5.38 12.35 9.71
CA GLY A 185 6.44 11.40 10.04
C GLY A 185 5.95 10.01 10.48
N TRP A 186 4.64 9.83 10.68
CA TRP A 186 4.10 8.55 11.13
C TRP A 186 4.17 7.50 10.02
N SER A 187 4.88 6.41 10.27
CA SER A 187 5.19 5.38 9.27
C SER A 187 3.99 4.51 8.85
N ARG A 188 2.89 4.50 9.63
CA ARG A 188 1.65 3.73 9.38
C ARG A 188 0.42 4.33 10.11
N PRO A 189 -0.05 5.52 9.71
CA PRO A 189 -1.18 6.15 10.35
C PRO A 189 -2.49 5.47 9.93
N GLU A 190 -3.39 5.23 10.89
CA GLU A 190 -4.79 4.96 10.63
C GLU A 190 -5.54 6.28 10.55
N ILE A 191 -6.15 6.56 9.41
CA ILE A 191 -6.84 7.83 9.16
C ILE A 191 -8.35 7.58 9.22
N GLU A 192 -9.06 8.34 10.01
CA GLU A 192 -10.52 8.36 10.11
C GLU A 192 -11.01 9.74 9.70
N MET A 193 -11.94 9.81 8.74
CA MET A 193 -12.53 11.07 8.30
C MET A 193 -13.95 11.21 8.84
N SER A 194 -14.26 12.38 9.42
CA SER A 194 -15.60 12.73 9.89
C SER A 194 -16.10 14.01 9.20
N GLY A 195 -17.36 14.00 8.75
CA GLY A 195 -18.00 15.12 8.04
C GLY A 195 -18.44 16.30 8.93
N VAL A 196 -18.14 16.24 10.24
CA VAL A 196 -18.53 17.28 11.20
C VAL A 196 -17.30 18.13 11.53
N VAL A 197 -17.32 19.40 11.11
CA VAL A 197 -16.29 20.36 11.49
C VAL A 197 -16.68 21.03 12.79
N LYS A 198 -15.94 20.75 13.87
CA LYS A 198 -16.08 21.48 15.14
C LYS A 198 -15.51 22.90 14.95
N LYS A 199 -16.23 23.94 15.38
CA LYS A 199 -15.70 25.32 15.38
C LYS A 199 -14.44 25.38 16.25
N GLN A 200 -13.29 25.53 15.63
CA GLN A 200 -11.98 25.62 16.27
C GLN A 200 -11.19 26.79 15.68
N PRO A 201 -10.24 27.37 16.43
CA PRO A 201 -9.41 28.46 15.93
C PRO A 201 -8.50 28.00 14.78
N VAL A 202 -8.26 28.87 13.80
CA VAL A 202 -7.27 28.61 12.76
C VAL A 202 -5.88 28.72 13.40
N ASN A 203 -5.12 27.61 13.39
CA ASN A 203 -3.77 27.57 13.96
C ASN A 203 -2.73 27.03 12.97
N VAL A 204 -3.14 26.79 11.72
CA VAL A 204 -2.25 26.48 10.60
C VAL A 204 -2.43 27.57 9.56
N HIS A 205 -1.35 28.31 9.27
CA HIS A 205 -1.37 29.44 8.34
C HIS A 205 -0.53 29.19 7.08
N ILE A 206 0.33 28.17 7.12
CA ILE A 206 1.16 27.77 6.00
C ILE A 206 0.32 26.87 5.06
N PRO A 207 0.32 27.14 3.74
CA PRO A 207 -0.30 26.25 2.76
C PRO A 207 0.20 24.81 2.85
N LEU A 208 -0.70 23.85 2.58
CA LEU A 208 -0.42 22.43 2.78
C LEU A 208 0.78 21.93 1.95
N ASP A 209 0.93 22.39 0.72
CA ASP A 209 2.06 22.06 -0.16
C ASP A 209 3.42 22.44 0.45
N HIS A 210 3.51 23.63 1.05
CA HIS A 210 4.70 24.08 1.77
C HIS A 210 4.96 23.27 3.05
N LEU A 211 3.90 22.93 3.79
CA LEU A 211 4.01 22.07 4.98
C LEU A 211 4.53 20.67 4.62
N LEU A 212 4.01 20.08 3.54
CA LEU A 212 4.46 18.79 3.05
C LEU A 212 5.92 18.85 2.60
N LEU A 213 6.33 19.87 1.85
CA LEU A 213 7.72 20.03 1.42
C LEU A 213 8.68 20.11 2.62
N ASN A 214 8.37 20.96 3.60
CA ASN A 214 9.19 21.11 4.80
C ASN A 214 9.23 19.83 5.65
N ALA A 215 8.11 19.11 5.76
CA ALA A 215 8.05 17.85 6.50
C ALA A 215 9.00 16.79 5.93
N HIS A 216 9.02 16.65 4.59
CA HIS A 216 9.92 15.69 3.94
C HIS A 216 11.39 16.10 4.08
N GLN A 217 11.70 17.40 3.99
CA GLN A 217 13.05 17.91 4.27
C GLN A 217 13.52 17.58 5.69
N MET A 218 12.65 17.77 6.69
CA MET A 218 12.97 17.47 8.09
C MET A 218 13.16 15.97 8.35
N LEU A 219 12.34 15.12 7.73
CA LEU A 219 12.48 13.66 7.83
C LEU A 219 13.80 13.19 7.21
N ASP A 220 14.19 13.74 6.05
CA ASP A 220 15.46 13.42 5.41
C ASP A 220 16.67 13.86 6.26
N GLU A 221 16.56 15.00 6.96
CA GLU A 221 17.62 15.51 7.84
C GLU A 221 17.72 14.71 9.16
N GLN A 222 16.59 14.33 9.78
CA GLN A 222 16.58 13.49 10.99
C GLN A 222 17.13 12.08 10.75
N VAL A 223 16.85 11.50 9.59
CA VAL A 223 17.44 10.22 9.17
C VAL A 223 18.96 10.36 9.08
N ARG A 224 19.45 11.48 8.51
CA ARG A 224 20.89 11.75 8.36
C ARG A 224 21.61 12.00 9.69
N GLU A 225 20.98 12.65 10.65
CA GLU A 225 21.54 12.90 12.00
C GLU A 225 21.58 11.64 12.88
N GLN A 226 20.61 10.72 12.75
CA GLN A 226 20.63 9.43 13.45
C GLN A 226 21.82 8.55 13.02
N PHE A 227 22.34 8.71 11.81
CA PHE A 227 23.56 8.02 11.34
C PHE A 227 24.87 8.68 11.79
N LEU A 228 24.82 9.85 12.44
CA LEU A 228 25.99 10.64 12.86
C LEU A 228 26.20 10.69 14.39
N SER A 229 25.44 9.92 15.18
CA SER A 229 25.62 9.87 16.64
C SER A 229 26.83 8.99 17.06
N PRO A 230 27.70 9.45 17.99
CA PRO A 230 29.00 8.85 18.24
C PRO A 230 29.00 7.86 19.42
N GLU A 231 28.69 6.59 19.19
CA GLU A 231 29.05 5.53 20.15
C GLU A 231 29.58 4.29 19.41
N GLY A 232 30.90 4.09 19.50
CA GLY A 232 31.59 2.96 18.88
C GLY A 232 33.05 3.24 18.58
N GLN A 233 33.83 3.71 19.56
CA GLN A 233 35.29 3.70 19.46
C GLN A 233 35.79 2.24 19.49
N THR A 234 36.28 1.75 18.35
CA THR A 234 37.37 0.77 18.32
C THR A 234 38.46 1.32 17.41
N SER A 235 39.61 1.59 18.03
CA SER A 235 40.83 2.12 17.44
C SER A 235 41.35 1.27 16.28
N GLY A 236 41.32 1.80 15.06
CA GLY A 236 42.23 1.40 13.98
C GLY A 236 43.47 2.32 13.95
N PRO A 237 44.62 1.87 13.40
CA PRO A 237 45.87 2.64 13.45
C PRO A 237 45.77 3.91 12.57
N PRO A 238 46.60 4.93 12.83
CA PRO A 238 46.43 6.25 12.24
C PRO A 238 46.70 6.22 10.73
N VAL A 239 45.75 6.76 9.96
CA VAL A 239 45.91 6.97 8.51
C VAL A 239 46.69 8.26 8.30
N GLU A 240 47.88 8.17 7.70
CA GLU A 240 48.71 9.33 7.36
C GLU A 240 48.09 10.19 6.23
N PRO A 241 48.39 11.50 6.16
CA PRO A 241 47.84 12.39 5.16
C PRO A 241 48.45 12.11 3.78
N PHE A 242 47.58 11.86 2.79
CA PHE A 242 47.99 11.63 1.41
C PHE A 242 48.44 12.95 0.75
N GLN A 243 49.69 13.02 0.29
CA GLN A 243 50.20 14.11 -0.57
C GLN A 243 50.25 13.65 -2.04
N PRO A 244 49.82 14.49 -3.01
CA PRO A 244 49.84 14.11 -4.42
C PRO A 244 51.21 14.40 -5.03
N THR A 245 51.89 13.39 -5.58
CA THR A 245 53.11 13.57 -6.39
C THR A 245 53.07 12.78 -7.70
N GLY A 246 52.52 13.43 -8.74
CA GLY A 246 52.86 13.31 -10.18
C GLY A 246 52.57 12.01 -10.96
N PRO A 247 52.74 12.01 -12.30
CA PRO A 247 52.75 13.11 -13.27
C PRO A 247 51.46 13.15 -14.12
N ARG A 248 51.27 14.27 -14.82
CA ARG A 248 50.15 14.54 -15.74
C ARG A 248 50.51 14.09 -17.16
N ALA A 249 49.48 13.72 -17.93
CA ALA A 249 49.42 13.38 -19.36
C ALA A 249 49.62 11.87 -19.65
N GLU A 250 48.80 11.16 -20.44
CA GLU A 250 47.93 11.53 -21.57
C GLU A 250 46.68 10.61 -21.67
N HIS A 251 45.72 11.08 -22.46
CA HIS A 251 44.45 10.48 -22.90
C HIS A 251 44.39 8.93 -22.99
N LEU A 252 43.25 8.36 -22.58
CA LEU A 252 42.37 7.50 -23.39
C LEU A 252 41.06 7.20 -22.64
N SER A 253 40.01 7.97 -22.97
CA SER A 253 38.58 7.61 -23.03
C SER A 253 38.11 6.33 -22.29
N GLN A 254 37.61 6.46 -21.06
CA GLN A 254 36.81 5.43 -20.39
C GLN A 254 35.45 5.91 -19.85
N GLU A 255 35.10 7.20 -19.93
CA GLU A 255 33.79 7.71 -19.46
C GLU A 255 32.63 7.55 -20.47
N ASN A 256 32.89 7.12 -21.71
CA ASN A 256 31.85 7.02 -22.75
C ASN A 256 31.18 5.63 -22.88
N ILE A 257 31.62 4.60 -22.14
CA ILE A 257 31.15 3.22 -22.35
C ILE A 257 30.01 2.84 -21.37
N THR A 258 29.96 3.42 -20.17
CA THR A 258 28.97 3.04 -19.13
C THR A 258 27.59 3.70 -19.33
N MET A 259 27.53 4.95 -19.83
CA MET A 259 26.25 5.64 -20.11
C MET A 259 25.59 5.20 -21.43
N GLY A 260 26.38 4.74 -22.41
CA GLY A 260 25.88 4.26 -23.69
C GLY A 260 24.99 3.02 -23.54
N ASN A 261 25.46 2.03 -22.78
CA ASN A 261 24.74 0.77 -22.59
C ASN A 261 23.40 0.95 -21.83
N ILE A 262 23.37 1.79 -20.78
CA ILE A 262 22.13 2.06 -20.03
C ILE A 262 21.06 2.68 -20.93
N LYS A 263 21.43 3.69 -21.72
CA LYS A 263 20.49 4.37 -22.61
C LYS A 263 20.00 3.44 -23.73
N GLU A 264 20.89 2.66 -24.34
CA GLU A 264 20.52 1.67 -25.37
C GLU A 264 19.57 0.61 -24.82
N SER A 265 19.83 0.11 -23.61
CA SER A 265 18.98 -0.87 -22.96
C SER A 265 17.61 -0.32 -22.61
N LEU A 266 17.52 0.92 -22.10
CA LEU A 266 16.25 1.59 -21.86
C LEU A 266 15.47 1.82 -23.17
N VAL A 267 16.14 2.19 -24.26
CA VAL A 267 15.50 2.27 -25.59
C VAL A 267 14.96 0.91 -26.03
N ALA A 268 15.71 -0.18 -25.84
CA ALA A 268 15.23 -1.53 -26.15
C ALA A 268 14.00 -1.94 -25.32
N VAL A 269 13.85 -1.45 -24.09
CA VAL A 269 12.65 -1.67 -23.28
C VAL A 269 11.42 -0.99 -23.88
N MET A 270 11.59 0.18 -24.50
CA MET A 270 10.49 0.90 -25.18
C MET A 270 10.02 0.16 -26.44
N GLU A 271 10.80 -0.77 -27.00
CA GLU A 271 10.38 -1.63 -28.12
C GLU A 271 9.49 -2.81 -27.67
N ILE A 272 9.22 -2.93 -26.37
CA ILE A 272 8.22 -3.86 -25.85
C ILE A 272 6.84 -3.22 -26.05
N GLU A 273 5.95 -3.95 -26.69
CA GLU A 273 4.59 -3.47 -26.98
C GLU A 273 3.84 -3.15 -25.68
N GLY A 274 3.15 -2.01 -25.68
CA GLY A 274 2.40 -1.51 -24.52
C GLY A 274 3.26 -0.80 -23.47
N THR A 275 4.59 -0.71 -23.61
CA THR A 275 5.44 0.01 -22.65
C THR A 275 5.09 1.49 -22.59
N ILE A 276 4.84 1.98 -21.38
CA ILE A 276 4.58 3.38 -21.04
C ILE A 276 5.92 4.07 -20.75
N GLY A 277 6.78 3.41 -19.98
CA GLY A 277 8.08 3.92 -19.61
C GLY A 277 8.88 2.91 -18.79
N ALA A 278 10.17 3.19 -18.64
CA ALA A 278 11.09 2.35 -17.91
C ALA A 278 12.14 3.17 -17.15
N ALA A 279 12.70 2.56 -16.11
CA ALA A 279 13.77 3.14 -15.31
C ALA A 279 14.75 2.07 -14.85
N LEU A 280 16.02 2.43 -14.73
CA LEU A 280 17.06 1.64 -14.08
C LEU A 280 17.44 2.35 -12.78
N ALA A 281 17.45 1.62 -11.66
CA ALA A 281 17.78 2.20 -10.37
C ALA A 281 18.53 1.23 -9.46
N ASP A 282 19.30 1.80 -8.53
CA ASP A 282 19.95 1.08 -7.45
C ASP A 282 19.02 1.04 -6.23
N TRP A 283 18.56 -0.15 -5.83
CA TRP A 283 17.64 -0.28 -4.70
C TRP A 283 18.33 -0.16 -3.33
N LYS A 284 19.66 -0.21 -3.25
CA LYS A 284 20.38 0.07 -2.01
C LYS A 284 20.51 1.57 -1.78
N SER A 285 20.88 2.35 -2.79
CA SER A 285 21.03 3.80 -2.65
C SER A 285 19.75 4.59 -2.90
N GLY A 286 18.80 4.02 -3.66
CA GLY A 286 17.63 4.75 -4.17
C GLY A 286 17.94 5.62 -5.39
N MET A 287 19.17 5.55 -5.92
CA MET A 287 19.60 6.36 -7.05
C MET A 287 18.98 5.84 -8.35
N CYS A 288 18.31 6.73 -9.07
CA CYS A 288 17.87 6.47 -10.44
C CYS A 288 19.04 6.71 -11.40
N LEU A 289 19.43 5.67 -12.15
CA LEU A 289 20.56 5.67 -13.07
C LEU A 289 20.14 6.09 -14.49
N GLY A 290 18.87 5.92 -14.84
CA GLY A 290 18.32 6.37 -16.11
C GLY A 290 16.83 6.09 -16.23
N THR A 291 16.15 6.91 -17.03
CA THR A 291 14.71 6.78 -17.32
C THR A 291 14.43 6.97 -18.81
N ILE A 292 13.31 6.42 -19.27
CA ILE A 292 12.77 6.66 -20.60
C ILE A 292 11.24 6.53 -20.59
N GLY A 293 10.57 7.31 -21.44
CA GLY A 293 9.11 7.32 -21.54
C GLY A 293 8.43 8.04 -20.38
N GLY A 294 7.21 7.62 -20.06
CA GLY A 294 6.35 8.26 -19.05
C GLY A 294 5.38 9.29 -19.62
N THR A 295 4.67 9.92 -18.70
CA THR A 295 3.74 11.02 -19.00
C THR A 295 3.99 12.17 -18.02
N PRO A 296 3.47 13.38 -18.27
CA PRO A 296 3.59 14.49 -17.31
C PRO A 296 3.01 14.16 -15.91
N THR A 297 2.06 13.23 -15.86
CA THR A 297 1.44 12.73 -14.62
C THR A 297 2.09 11.46 -14.07
N PHE A 298 3.06 10.88 -14.80
CA PHE A 298 3.71 9.62 -14.44
C PHE A 298 5.22 9.75 -14.67
N ASN A 299 5.90 10.24 -13.62
CA ASN A 299 7.34 10.46 -13.60
C ASN A 299 8.08 9.18 -13.22
N LEU A 300 8.94 8.70 -14.12
CA LEU A 300 9.68 7.46 -13.95
C LEU A 300 10.77 7.53 -12.88
N GLU A 301 11.33 8.70 -12.60
CA GLU A 301 12.31 8.87 -11.52
C GLU A 301 11.64 8.70 -10.15
N ILE A 302 10.45 9.29 -9.99
CA ILE A 302 9.62 9.12 -8.77
C ILE A 302 9.15 7.67 -8.66
N ALA A 303 8.75 7.05 -9.77
CA ALA A 303 8.37 5.65 -9.77
C ALA A 303 9.55 4.73 -9.40
N ALA A 304 10.75 5.00 -9.91
CA ALA A 304 11.96 4.25 -9.55
C ALA A 304 12.31 4.40 -8.05
N ALA A 305 12.25 5.61 -7.51
CA ALA A 305 12.47 5.84 -6.09
C ALA A 305 11.41 5.11 -5.24
N SER A 306 10.14 5.18 -5.62
CA SER A 306 9.05 4.50 -4.90
C SER A 306 9.18 2.97 -4.95
N ASN A 307 9.56 2.42 -6.10
CA ASN A 307 9.75 0.98 -6.29
C ASN A 307 11.00 0.44 -5.56
N THR A 308 11.97 1.30 -5.24
CA THR A 308 13.10 0.92 -4.38
C THR A 308 12.63 0.43 -3.02
N GLU A 309 11.61 1.05 -2.43
CA GLU A 309 11.05 0.61 -1.15
C GLU A 309 10.36 -0.75 -1.24
N VAL A 310 9.70 -1.04 -2.37
CA VAL A 310 9.11 -2.36 -2.64
C VAL A 310 10.20 -3.44 -2.68
N VAL A 311 11.30 -3.17 -3.37
CA VAL A 311 12.44 -4.08 -3.46
C VAL A 311 13.09 -4.27 -2.09
N ARG A 312 13.38 -3.20 -1.35
CA ARG A 312 13.96 -3.25 0.00
C ARG A 312 13.09 -4.06 0.96
N ALA A 313 11.78 -3.80 0.98
CA ALA A 313 10.83 -4.52 1.83
C ALA A 313 10.83 -6.02 1.50
N LYS A 314 10.86 -6.37 0.21
CA LYS A 314 10.89 -7.78 -0.20
C LYS A 314 12.22 -8.45 0.11
N MET A 315 13.35 -7.77 -0.08
CA MET A 315 14.68 -8.27 0.29
C MET A 315 14.77 -8.54 1.80
N LYS A 316 14.20 -7.65 2.63
CA LYS A 316 14.10 -7.87 4.08
C LYS A 316 13.22 -9.07 4.42
N ALA A 317 12.10 -9.26 3.72
CA ALA A 317 11.24 -10.43 3.90
C ALA A 317 11.93 -11.74 3.52
N VAL A 318 12.68 -11.76 2.40
CA VAL A 318 13.47 -12.92 1.96
C VAL A 318 14.51 -13.30 3.02
N ALA A 319 15.22 -12.31 3.57
CA ALA A 319 16.18 -12.52 4.65
C ALA A 319 15.51 -13.07 5.93
N ASN A 320 14.39 -12.47 6.36
CA ASN A 320 13.68 -12.90 7.56
C ASN A 320 13.08 -14.31 7.46
N LEU A 321 12.70 -14.71 6.24
CA LEU A 321 12.13 -16.03 5.97
C LEU A 321 13.20 -17.10 5.68
N ASN A 322 14.50 -16.75 5.74
CA ASN A 322 15.61 -17.64 5.38
C ASN A 322 15.45 -18.32 4.00
N LEU A 323 14.85 -17.62 3.04
CA LEU A 323 14.71 -18.13 1.68
C LEU A 323 16.08 -18.07 0.99
N LYS A 324 16.52 -19.20 0.43
CA LYS A 324 17.78 -19.30 -0.34
C LYS A 324 17.60 -18.94 -1.83
N GLU A 325 16.43 -18.42 -2.19
CA GLU A 325 16.05 -18.08 -3.56
C GLU A 325 16.34 -16.61 -3.86
N THR A 326 16.67 -16.32 -5.12
CA THR A 326 16.79 -14.95 -5.63
C THR A 326 15.47 -14.51 -6.25
N ILE A 327 15.06 -13.28 -5.98
CA ILE A 327 13.89 -12.68 -6.63
C ILE A 327 14.23 -12.48 -8.11
N GLU A 328 13.47 -13.11 -9.01
CA GLU A 328 13.64 -12.89 -10.45
C GLU A 328 12.98 -11.57 -10.89
N ASP A 329 11.68 -11.43 -10.61
CA ASP A 329 10.93 -10.20 -10.80
C ASP A 329 9.81 -10.06 -9.77
N ILE A 330 9.30 -8.84 -9.65
CA ILE A 330 8.11 -8.47 -8.89
C ILE A 330 7.13 -7.90 -9.90
N LEU A 331 5.93 -8.47 -9.95
CA LEU A 331 4.83 -8.00 -10.77
C LEU A 331 3.76 -7.35 -9.91
N ILE A 332 3.43 -6.10 -10.22
CA ILE A 332 2.31 -5.38 -9.66
C ILE A 332 1.30 -5.18 -10.79
N THR A 333 0.05 -5.57 -10.56
CA THR A 333 -1.02 -5.45 -11.56
C THR A 333 -2.03 -4.42 -11.09
N LEU A 334 -2.22 -3.38 -11.91
CA LEU A 334 -3.26 -2.37 -11.75
C LEU A 334 -4.46 -2.71 -12.64
N ASP A 335 -5.49 -1.86 -12.61
CA ASP A 335 -6.68 -1.95 -13.46
C ASP A 335 -6.31 -1.89 -14.96
N THR A 336 -5.39 -1.00 -15.31
CA THR A 336 -5.03 -0.63 -16.69
C THR A 336 -3.57 -0.91 -17.03
N GLN A 337 -2.73 -1.23 -16.05
CA GLN A 337 -1.27 -1.36 -16.23
C GLN A 337 -0.67 -2.58 -15.52
N TYR A 338 0.38 -3.14 -16.10
CA TYR A 338 1.34 -4.03 -15.46
C TYR A 338 2.59 -3.23 -15.10
N HIS A 339 3.11 -3.47 -13.91
CA HIS A 339 4.33 -2.85 -13.38
C HIS A 339 5.29 -3.98 -13.05
N LEU A 340 6.39 -4.06 -13.78
CA LEU A 340 7.42 -5.08 -13.63
C LEU A 340 8.66 -4.46 -13.01
N ILE A 341 9.17 -5.10 -11.96
CA ILE A 341 10.45 -4.76 -11.32
C ILE A 341 11.32 -6.00 -11.44
N ARG A 342 12.36 -5.94 -12.25
CA ARG A 342 13.27 -7.06 -12.50
C ARG A 342 14.63 -6.77 -11.90
N LEU A 343 15.10 -7.63 -11.01
CA LEU A 343 16.43 -7.52 -10.42
C LEU A 343 17.48 -8.02 -11.41
N LEU A 344 18.62 -7.34 -11.48
CA LEU A 344 19.70 -7.72 -12.38
C LEU A 344 20.57 -8.80 -11.74
N LYS A 345 20.80 -9.90 -12.46
CA LYS A 345 21.69 -10.98 -12.00
C LYS A 345 23.16 -10.56 -11.99
N SER A 346 23.58 -9.73 -12.94
CA SER A 346 24.95 -9.19 -13.05
C SER A 346 25.26 -8.15 -11.97
N ALA A 347 24.26 -7.35 -11.59
CA ALA A 347 24.36 -6.28 -10.60
C ALA A 347 23.20 -6.39 -9.59
N PRO A 348 23.33 -7.20 -8.52
CA PRO A 348 22.22 -7.53 -7.61
C PRO A 348 21.62 -6.35 -6.84
N ASN A 349 22.31 -5.21 -6.79
CA ASN A 349 21.84 -3.95 -6.22
C ASN A 349 20.96 -3.14 -7.19
N LEU A 350 20.89 -3.53 -8.46
CA LEU A 350 20.16 -2.81 -9.50
C LEU A 350 18.87 -3.54 -9.87
N PHE A 351 17.87 -2.75 -10.25
CA PHE A 351 16.65 -3.26 -10.85
C PHE A 351 16.20 -2.41 -12.04
N LEU A 352 15.57 -3.09 -12.99
CA LEU A 352 14.88 -2.49 -14.12
C LEU A 352 13.37 -2.45 -13.81
N TYR A 353 12.81 -1.25 -13.85
CA TYR A 353 11.39 -1.01 -13.70
C TYR A 353 10.74 -0.71 -15.05
N VAL A 354 9.59 -1.31 -15.31
CA VAL A 354 8.82 -1.10 -16.55
C VAL A 354 7.33 -1.02 -16.24
N ALA A 355 6.67 0.02 -16.75
CA ALA A 355 5.22 0.13 -16.76
C ALA A 355 4.69 -0.19 -18.16
N ILE A 356 3.67 -1.05 -18.25
CA ILE A 356 3.13 -1.59 -19.50
C ILE A 356 1.60 -1.50 -19.44
N LYS A 357 0.92 -1.04 -20.48
CA LYS A 357 -0.54 -1.06 -20.54
C LYS A 357 -1.08 -2.49 -20.69
N LYS A 358 -2.19 -2.81 -20.04
CA LYS A 358 -2.80 -4.17 -20.09
C LYS A 358 -3.55 -4.46 -21.38
N ASP A 359 -4.06 -3.42 -22.04
CA ASP A 359 -4.85 -3.54 -23.27
C ASP A 359 -4.00 -3.91 -24.49
N THR A 360 -2.72 -3.51 -24.48
CA THR A 360 -1.78 -3.60 -25.60
C THR A 360 -0.52 -4.39 -25.25
N GLY A 361 -0.20 -4.56 -23.96
CA GLY A 361 1.00 -5.23 -23.51
C GLY A 361 0.86 -6.74 -23.36
N ASN A 362 1.85 -7.48 -23.86
CA ASN A 362 2.00 -8.92 -23.61
C ASN A 362 3.03 -9.18 -22.50
N LEU A 363 2.55 -9.54 -21.32
CA LEU A 363 3.38 -9.76 -20.13
C LEU A 363 4.45 -10.85 -20.32
N ALA A 364 4.11 -11.95 -20.98
CA ALA A 364 5.04 -13.05 -21.20
C ALA A 364 6.19 -12.64 -22.14
N LEU A 365 5.85 -11.92 -23.21
CA LEU A 365 6.84 -11.35 -24.13
C LEU A 365 7.70 -10.27 -23.47
N ALA A 366 7.08 -9.43 -22.63
CA ALA A 366 7.78 -8.41 -21.86
C ALA A 366 8.84 -9.03 -20.94
N ARG A 367 8.46 -10.02 -20.12
CA ARG A 367 9.42 -10.74 -19.26
C ARG A 367 10.56 -11.38 -20.04
N HIS A 368 10.25 -11.99 -21.18
CA HIS A 368 11.27 -12.60 -22.04
C HIS A 368 12.25 -11.56 -22.62
N LYS A 369 11.73 -10.46 -23.17
CA LYS A 369 12.56 -9.37 -23.71
C LYS A 369 13.39 -8.69 -22.60
N LEU A 370 12.81 -8.48 -21.42
CA LEU A 370 13.54 -7.89 -20.29
C LEU A 370 14.70 -8.76 -19.82
N ALA A 371 14.55 -10.08 -19.80
CA ALA A 371 15.65 -10.99 -19.50
C ALA A 371 16.79 -10.91 -20.55
N GLN A 372 16.46 -10.69 -21.82
CA GLN A 372 17.47 -10.49 -22.87
C GLN A 372 18.19 -9.14 -22.76
N ILE A 373 17.46 -8.09 -22.40
CA ILE A 373 18.01 -6.75 -22.18
C ILE A 373 18.93 -6.75 -20.96
N GLU A 374 18.49 -7.36 -19.86
CA GLU A 374 19.27 -7.57 -18.64
C GLU A 374 20.62 -8.25 -18.94
N ALA A 375 20.63 -9.30 -19.76
CA ALA A 375 21.83 -10.05 -20.10
C ALA A 375 22.86 -9.24 -20.93
N LYS A 376 22.44 -8.14 -21.56
CA LYS A 376 23.30 -7.24 -22.35
C LYS A 376 23.73 -5.99 -21.58
N LEU A 377 23.09 -5.73 -20.45
CA LEU A 377 23.37 -4.55 -19.63
C LEU A 377 24.66 -4.79 -18.81
N GLU A 378 25.74 -4.16 -19.26
CA GLU A 378 27.00 -4.06 -18.52
C GLU A 378 26.94 -2.77 -17.70
N VAL A 379 26.92 -2.88 -16.38
CA VAL A 379 26.85 -1.75 -15.43
C VAL A 379 28.08 -1.73 -14.53
#